data_AF-A0A2V7D6P6-F1
#
_entry.id   AF-A0A2V7D6P6-F1
#
_cell.length_a   1.000
_cell.length_b   1.000
_cell.length_c   1.000
_cell.angle_alpha   90.00
_cell.angle_beta   90.00
_cell.angle_gamma   90.00
#
_symmetry.space_group_name_H-M   'P 1'
#
loop_
_entity.id
_entity.type
_entity.pdbx_description
1 polymer ?
#
loop_
_entity_poly.entity_id
_entity_poly.type
_entity_poly.pdbx_seq_one_letter_code
_entity_poly.pdbx_strand_id
1 'polypeptide(L)'
;MGTMLFPTQLLCTLLGVWWPLSGARVAARPTLVSADAPVMWIGGAATDEDVHLVRDTLTPRGITRYAAAVEDVAERLFRRDLARAGWVADIGFFQPSYRVYARELLAQLDGTFVRIGRAP
;
A
#
# COMPACT_ATOMS: atom_id res chain seq x y z
N MET A 1 -29.45 -20.26 -27.07
CA MET A 1 -28.62 -20.75 -25.95
C MET A 1 -27.19 -20.36 -26.24
N GLY A 2 -26.72 -19.24 -25.71
CA GLY A 2 -25.34 -18.76 -25.85
C GLY A 2 -24.73 -18.68 -24.47
N THR A 3 -23.79 -19.57 -24.17
CA THR A 3 -23.03 -19.58 -22.92
C THR A 3 -22.12 -18.36 -22.88
N MET A 4 -22.45 -17.42 -21.98
CA MET A 4 -21.56 -16.34 -21.57
C MET A 4 -20.36 -16.93 -20.83
N LEU A 5 -19.18 -16.86 -21.45
CA LEU A 5 -17.89 -17.00 -20.78
C LEU A 5 -17.65 -15.73 -19.97
N PHE A 6 -18.07 -15.73 -18.71
CA PHE A 6 -17.63 -14.72 -17.75
C PHE A 6 -16.16 -15.01 -17.39
N PRO A 7 -15.25 -14.03 -17.49
CA PRO A 7 -13.87 -14.23 -17.09
C PRO A 7 -13.82 -14.38 -15.57
N THR A 8 -13.31 -15.53 -15.13
CA THR A 8 -13.13 -15.99 -13.74
C THR A 8 -12.31 -15.04 -12.84
N GLN A 9 -11.79 -13.94 -13.38
CA GLN A 9 -10.97 -12.97 -12.62
C GLN A 9 -11.79 -12.05 -11.72
N LEU A 10 -13.09 -11.88 -11.96
CA LEU A 10 -13.93 -10.97 -11.18
C LEU A 10 -14.35 -11.52 -9.80
N LEU A 11 -14.14 -12.82 -9.52
CA LEU A 11 -14.51 -13.41 -8.24
C LEU A 11 -13.40 -13.37 -7.18
N CYS A 12 -12.13 -13.21 -7.58
CA CYS A 12 -11.02 -13.21 -6.62
C CYS A 12 -10.92 -11.91 -5.80
N THR A 13 -11.49 -10.81 -6.28
CA THR A 13 -11.46 -9.49 -5.61
C THR A 13 -12.42 -9.40 -4.42
N LEU A 14 -13.41 -10.29 -4.31
CA LEU A 14 -14.46 -10.19 -3.28
C LEU A 14 -14.21 -11.03 -2.02
N LEU A 15 -13.23 -11.93 -2.01
CA LEU A 15 -13.01 -12.86 -0.88
C LEU A 15 -11.71 -12.65 -0.10
N GLY A 16 -10.96 -11.55 -0.32
CA GLY A 16 -9.72 -11.31 0.44
C GLY A 16 -8.70 -12.45 0.32
N VAL A 17 -8.74 -13.19 -0.80
CA VAL A 17 -7.82 -14.28 -1.07
C VAL A 17 -6.53 -13.68 -1.64
N TRP A 18 -5.72 -13.26 -0.69
CA TRP A 18 -4.30 -12.94 -0.78
C TRP A 18 -3.56 -14.18 -1.32
N TRP A 19 -3.37 -14.28 -2.64
CA TRP A 19 -2.60 -15.41 -3.18
C TRP A 19 -1.10 -15.19 -2.96
N PRO A 20 -0.32 -16.25 -2.66
CA PRO A 20 0.99 -16.15 -2.04
C PRO A 20 2.11 -16.17 -3.08
N LEU A 21 3.11 -15.32 -2.89
CA LEU A 21 4.46 -15.62 -3.33
C LEU A 21 5.32 -15.79 -2.08
N SER A 22 5.55 -17.08 -1.81
CA SER A 22 6.48 -17.65 -0.85
C SER A 22 7.78 -16.86 -0.74
N GLY A 23 8.21 -16.60 0.50
CA GLY A 23 9.64 -16.50 0.76
C GLY A 23 10.16 -15.53 1.82
N ALA A 24 9.42 -15.18 2.87
CA ALA A 24 10.06 -14.80 4.13
C ALA A 24 9.08 -14.89 5.29
N ARG A 25 9.28 -15.87 6.18
CA ARG A 25 8.78 -15.78 7.55
C ARG A 25 9.51 -14.62 8.21
N VAL A 26 8.83 -13.51 8.40
CA VAL A 26 9.13 -12.64 9.54
C VAL A 26 7.82 -12.43 10.24
N ALA A 27 7.59 -13.21 11.30
CA ALA A 27 6.70 -12.80 12.38
C ALA A 27 7.36 -11.60 13.05
N ALA A 28 7.34 -10.45 12.37
CA ALA A 28 7.77 -9.20 12.95
C ALA A 28 6.70 -8.89 13.99
N ARG A 29 7.10 -8.96 15.27
CA ARG A 29 6.38 -8.31 16.37
C ARG A 29 5.98 -6.92 15.84
N PRO A 30 4.70 -6.50 15.89
CA PRO A 30 4.31 -5.20 15.37
C PRO A 30 5.12 -4.14 16.12
N THR A 31 6.18 -3.65 15.48
CA THR A 31 6.98 -2.56 16.00
C THR A 31 6.04 -1.38 15.99
N LEU A 32 5.65 -0.91 17.17
CA LEU A 32 4.85 0.29 17.29
C LEU A 32 5.71 1.46 16.80
N VAL A 33 5.56 1.80 15.52
CA VAL A 33 6.17 2.99 14.92
C VAL A 33 5.41 4.20 15.45
N SER A 34 6.13 5.15 16.03
CA SER A 34 5.52 6.41 16.47
C SER A 34 4.87 7.14 15.28
N ALA A 35 3.70 7.74 15.49
CA ALA A 35 3.02 8.52 14.46
C ALA A 35 3.89 9.66 13.91
N ASP A 36 4.71 10.24 14.79
CA ASP A 36 5.66 11.31 14.48
C ASP A 36 7.03 10.81 14.03
N ALA A 37 7.21 9.50 13.88
CA ALA A 37 8.47 8.96 13.41
C ALA A 37 8.82 9.58 12.04
N PRO A 38 10.06 10.09 11.86
CA PRO A 38 10.49 10.59 10.57
C PRO A 38 10.48 9.46 9.55
N VAL A 39 10.02 9.75 8.34
CA VAL A 39 10.03 8.84 7.20
C VAL A 39 10.66 9.55 6.01
N MET A 40 11.60 8.88 5.36
CA MET A 40 12.31 9.44 4.21
C MET A 40 12.61 8.40 3.16
N TRP A 41 12.65 8.84 1.90
CA TRP A 41 13.13 8.03 0.79
C TRP A 41 14.66 8.00 0.82
N ILE A 42 15.26 6.81 0.80
CA ILE A 42 16.72 6.62 0.88
C ILE A 42 17.36 6.10 -0.42
N GLY A 43 16.56 5.75 -1.44
CA GLY A 43 17.09 5.52 -2.79
C GLY A 43 16.48 4.33 -3.51
N GLY A 44 16.91 4.15 -4.76
CA GLY A 44 16.43 3.13 -5.69
C GLY A 44 15.43 3.68 -6.73
N ALA A 45 15.42 3.07 -7.92
CA ALA A 45 14.33 3.26 -8.85
C ALA A 45 13.12 2.46 -8.35
N ALA A 46 11.96 3.10 -8.24
CA ALA A 46 10.73 2.38 -7.99
C ALA A 46 10.49 1.40 -9.14
N THR A 47 10.25 0.14 -8.80
CA THR A 47 10.03 -0.96 -9.76
C THR A 47 8.56 -1.20 -10.00
N ASP A 48 7.74 -0.92 -8.99
CA ASP A 48 6.32 -1.24 -8.96
C ASP A 48 5.49 0.01 -8.69
N GLU A 49 4.22 0.00 -9.14
CA GLU A 49 3.33 1.15 -9.06
C GLU A 49 3.10 1.63 -7.62
N ASP A 50 3.02 0.71 -6.66
CA ASP A 50 2.86 1.04 -5.23
C ASP A 50 4.13 1.70 -4.66
N VAL A 51 5.30 1.23 -5.09
CA VAL A 51 6.61 1.80 -4.71
C VAL A 51 6.77 3.20 -5.32
N HIS A 52 6.29 3.41 -6.55
CA HIS A 52 6.22 4.74 -7.18
C HIS A 52 5.34 5.70 -6.38
N LEU A 53 4.20 5.22 -5.90
CA LEU A 53 3.27 6.02 -5.09
C LEU A 53 3.91 6.43 -3.76
N VAL A 54 4.62 5.52 -3.08
CA VAL A 54 5.40 5.84 -1.87
C VAL A 54 6.49 6.86 -2.16
N ARG A 55 7.27 6.67 -3.24
CA ARG A 55 8.29 7.64 -3.66
C ARG A 55 7.70 9.02 -3.88
N ASP A 56 6.59 9.11 -4.62
CA ASP A 56 5.90 10.38 -4.90
C ASP A 56 5.45 11.10 -3.62
N THR A 57 5.01 10.32 -2.63
CA THR A 57 4.55 10.81 -1.32
C THR A 57 5.72 11.41 -0.53
N LEU A 58 6.86 10.73 -0.50
CA LEU A 58 8.02 11.14 0.30
C LEU A 58 8.91 12.18 -0.39
N THR A 59 8.93 12.23 -1.73
CA THR A 59 9.84 13.10 -2.50
C THR A 59 9.13 14.34 -3.07
N PRO A 60 8.34 14.29 -4.17
CA PRO A 60 7.59 15.44 -4.67
C PRO A 60 6.70 16.13 -3.64
N ARG A 61 5.98 15.37 -2.80
CA ARG A 61 5.06 15.93 -1.79
C ARG A 61 5.75 16.28 -0.48
N GLY A 62 6.98 15.82 -0.27
CA GLY A 62 7.78 16.13 0.92
C GLY A 62 7.14 15.71 2.24
N ILE A 63 6.31 14.66 2.25
CA ILE A 63 5.69 14.16 3.49
C ILE A 63 6.75 13.38 4.27
N THR A 64 7.08 13.86 5.48
CA THR A 64 8.20 13.35 6.29
C THR A 64 7.80 12.71 7.61
N ARG A 65 6.49 12.65 7.93
CA ARG A 65 5.98 11.99 9.16
C ARG A 65 5.29 10.69 8.81
N TYR A 66 5.56 9.63 9.58
CA TYR A 66 5.05 8.28 9.32
C TYR A 66 3.53 8.23 9.20
N ALA A 67 2.79 8.79 10.16
CA ALA A 67 1.32 8.76 10.09
C ALA A 67 0.78 9.52 8.86
N ALA A 68 1.37 10.67 8.53
CA ALA A 68 0.97 11.43 7.35
C ALA A 68 1.27 10.68 6.04
N ALA A 69 2.40 9.96 5.98
CA ALA A 69 2.74 9.13 4.84
C ALA A 69 1.78 7.94 4.69
N VAL A 70 1.42 7.28 5.79
CA VAL A 70 0.42 6.19 5.80
C VAL A 70 -0.92 6.68 5.27
N GLU A 71 -1.41 7.84 5.74
CA GLU A 71 -2.68 8.40 5.29
C GLU A 71 -2.66 8.79 3.80
N ASP A 72 -1.60 9.48 3.33
CA ASP A 72 -1.51 9.89 1.93
C ASP A 72 -1.38 8.69 0.98
N VAL A 73 -0.56 7.70 1.36
CA VAL A 73 -0.40 6.47 0.57
C VAL A 73 -1.71 5.70 0.51
N ALA A 74 -2.37 5.48 1.65
CA ALA A 74 -3.64 4.77 1.72
C ALA A 74 -4.73 5.44 0.86
N GLU A 75 -4.86 6.77 0.97
CA GLU A 75 -5.83 7.55 0.23
C GLU A 75 -5.58 7.48 -1.29
N ARG A 76 -4.32 7.53 -1.72
CA ARG A 76 -3.97 7.43 -3.14
C ARG A 76 -4.22 6.04 -3.71
N LEU A 77 -3.91 4.99 -2.94
CA LEU A 77 -4.20 3.61 -3.32
C LEU A 77 -5.71 3.41 -3.47
N PHE A 78 -6.48 3.89 -2.48
CA PHE A 78 -7.94 3.87 -2.51
C PHE A 78 -8.49 4.59 -3.75
N ARG A 79 -8.06 5.82 -4.03
CA ARG A 79 -8.52 6.57 -5.21
C ARG A 79 -8.15 5.89 -6.52
N ARG A 80 -6.95 5.33 -6.63
CA ARG A 80 -6.52 4.58 -7.82
C ARG A 80 -7.44 3.39 -8.06
N ASP A 81 -7.69 2.60 -7.03
CA ASP A 81 -8.44 1.36 -7.16
C ASP A 81 -9.93 1.65 -7.35
N LEU A 82 -10.47 2.70 -6.72
CA LEU A 82 -11.80 3.24 -7.01
C LEU A 82 -11.94 3.69 -8.46
N ALA A 83 -10.94 4.40 -9.00
CA ALA A 83 -10.94 4.82 -10.41
C ALA A 83 -10.88 3.64 -11.39
N ARG A 84 -10.21 2.55 -11.01
CA ARG A 84 -10.10 1.31 -11.82
C ARG A 84 -11.36 0.46 -11.77
N ALA A 85 -11.98 0.32 -10.60
CA ALA A 85 -13.17 -0.51 -10.40
C ALA A 85 -14.48 0.18 -10.82
N GLY A 86 -14.47 1.52 -10.93
CA GLY A 86 -15.67 2.30 -11.21
C GLY A 86 -16.69 2.27 -10.06
N TRP A 87 -17.94 2.62 -10.36
CA TRP A 87 -19.06 2.70 -9.41
C TRP A 87 -19.55 1.34 -8.86
N VAL A 88 -18.91 0.23 -9.25
CA VAL A 88 -19.42 -1.14 -9.06
C VAL A 88 -19.08 -1.73 -7.69
N ALA A 89 -18.24 -1.09 -6.89
CA ALA A 89 -17.82 -1.68 -5.63
C ALA A 89 -18.00 -0.71 -4.47
N ASP A 90 -18.55 -1.24 -3.37
CA ASP A 90 -18.55 -0.67 -2.02
C ASP A 90 -17.10 -0.52 -1.46
N ILE A 91 -16.12 -0.12 -2.29
CA ILE A 91 -14.71 0.04 -1.91
C ILE A 91 -14.57 1.06 -0.78
N GLY A 92 -15.51 2.01 -0.68
CA GLY A 92 -15.58 2.94 0.45
C GLY A 92 -15.67 2.25 1.81
N PHE A 93 -16.30 1.07 1.89
CA PHE A 93 -16.35 0.26 3.12
C PHE A 93 -14.96 -0.26 3.52
N PHE A 94 -14.08 -0.48 2.54
CA PHE A 94 -12.73 -1.01 2.74
C PHE A 94 -11.67 0.09 2.93
N GLN A 95 -12.03 1.37 3.00
CA GLN A 95 -11.06 2.44 3.23
C GLN A 95 -10.10 2.19 4.42
N PRO A 96 -10.54 1.60 5.56
CA PRO A 96 -9.62 1.24 6.65
C PRO A 96 -8.56 0.20 6.28
N SER A 97 -8.83 -0.72 5.34
CA SER A 97 -7.86 -1.75 4.94
C SER A 97 -6.70 -1.15 4.14
N TYR A 98 -6.92 -0.06 3.39
CA TYR A 98 -5.85 0.65 2.70
C TYR A 98 -4.83 1.27 3.67
N ARG A 99 -5.26 1.70 4.87
CA ARG A 99 -4.32 2.16 5.91
C ARG A 99 -3.47 1.02 6.46
N VAL A 100 -4.06 -0.16 6.65
CA VAL A 100 -3.31 -1.35 7.07
C VAL A 100 -2.28 -1.71 6.00
N TYR A 101 -2.72 -1.77 4.75
CA TYR A 101 -1.85 -2.08 3.62
C TYR A 101 -0.74 -1.04 3.44
N ALA A 102 -1.02 0.26 3.57
CA ALA A 102 -0.01 1.30 3.52
C ALA A 102 1.05 1.17 4.62
N ARG A 103 0.66 0.77 5.84
CA ARG A 103 1.62 0.48 6.92
C ARG A 103 2.52 -0.70 6.58
N GLU A 104 1.93 -1.79 6.06
CA GLU A 104 2.67 -2.98 5.65
C GLU A 104 3.65 -2.67 4.52
N LEU A 105 3.21 -1.91 3.51
CA LEU A 105 4.04 -1.47 2.40
C LEU A 105 5.22 -0.63 2.88
N LEU A 106 4.99 0.38 3.74
CA LEU A 106 6.07 1.19 4.30
C LEU A 106 7.04 0.36 5.15
N ALA A 107 6.54 -0.61 5.93
CA ALA A 107 7.37 -1.51 6.72
C ALA A 107 8.21 -2.46 5.84
N GLN A 108 7.66 -2.94 4.73
CA GLN A 108 8.39 -3.76 3.76
C GLN A 108 9.51 -2.98 3.06
N LEU A 109 9.29 -1.69 2.82
CA LEU A 109 10.27 -0.81 2.17
C LEU A 109 11.32 -0.25 3.13
N ASP A 110 11.09 -0.35 4.44
CA ASP A 110 12.01 0.15 5.47
C ASP A 110 13.37 -0.57 5.38
N GLY A 111 14.45 0.22 5.47
CA GLY A 111 15.81 -0.25 5.32
C GLY A 111 16.28 -0.44 3.87
N THR A 112 15.38 -0.50 2.89
CA THR A 112 15.74 -0.68 1.46
C THR A 112 15.52 0.61 0.66
N PHE A 113 14.26 1.06 0.57
CA PHE A 113 13.87 2.24 -0.20
C PHE A 113 13.43 3.40 0.71
N VAL A 114 12.93 3.06 1.90
CA VAL A 114 12.44 3.98 2.90
C VAL A 114 13.27 3.82 4.18
N ARG A 115 13.35 4.86 4.98
CA ARG A 115 13.87 4.80 6.35
C ARG A 115 12.87 5.39 7.31
N ILE A 116 12.53 4.63 8.35
CA ILE A 116 11.57 5.02 9.39
C ILE A 116 12.29 5.22 10.73
N GLY A 117 11.95 6.29 11.46
CA GLY A 117 12.36 6.48 12.86
C GLY A 117 13.79 6.99 13.07
N ARG A 118 14.65 6.95 12.05
CA ARG A 118 15.95 7.65 12.04
C ARG A 118 15.86 8.86 11.13
N ALA A 119 15.84 10.05 11.73
CA ALA A 119 16.33 11.23 11.03
C ALA A 119 17.84 11.05 10.79
N PRO A 120 18.39 11.55 9.67
CA PRO A 120 19.83 11.62 9.47
C PRO A 120 20.52 12.48 10.55
#